data_AF-A0A497B4T1-F1
#
_entry.id   AF-A0A497B4T1-F1
#
_cell.length_a   1.000
_cell.length_b   1.000
_cell.length_c   1.000
_cell.angle_alpha   90.00
_cell.angle_beta   90.00
_cell.angle_gamma   90.00
#
_symmetry.space_group_name_H-M   'P 1'
#
loop_
_entity.id
_entity.type
_entity.pdbx_description
1 polymer ?
#
loop_
_entity_poly.entity_id
_entity_poly.type
_entity_poly.pdbx_seq_one_letter_code
_entity_poly.pdbx_strand_id
1 'polypeptide(L)'
;WHPDLPLTQQMRAKISLLFYLTRSMEAISLATLLLNTVRIKKATYKELGKLFVQHLDHDIFASLPGVGKLLAPALLVKFGDDRDRFPVPASVQTLAGTCPVTSNSRFVAAISQSRRVLYAVVSGPEP
;
A
#
# COMPACT_ATOMS: atom_id res chain seq x y z
N TRP A 1 52.76 23.58 -19.03
CA TRP A 1 52.05 22.34 -18.66
C TRP A 1 52.93 21.63 -17.65
N HIS A 2 52.60 21.66 -16.36
CA HIS A 2 53.42 21.00 -15.34
C HIS A 2 52.80 19.61 -15.10
N PRO A 3 53.55 18.51 -15.26
CA PRO A 3 53.03 17.19 -14.93
C PRO A 3 52.68 17.14 -13.44
N ASP A 4 51.58 16.46 -13.11
CA ASP A 4 51.12 16.28 -11.73
C ASP A 4 52.25 15.70 -10.86
N LEU A 5 52.46 16.28 -9.68
CA LEU A 5 53.38 15.71 -8.70
C LEU A 5 52.88 14.30 -8.29
N PRO A 6 53.78 13.36 -7.94
CA PRO A 6 53.39 12.01 -7.51
C PRO A 6 52.36 12.01 -6.36
N LEU A 7 52.46 12.99 -5.46
CA LEU A 7 51.49 13.20 -4.38
C LEU A 7 50.09 13.54 -4.91
N THR A 8 50.00 14.41 -5.92
CA THR A 8 48.74 14.79 -6.58
C THR A 8 48.11 13.58 -7.29
N GLN A 9 48.92 12.75 -7.94
CA GLN A 9 48.44 11.50 -8.55
C GLN A 9 47.91 10.52 -7.49
N GLN A 10 48.61 10.38 -6.36
CA GLN A 10 48.17 9.53 -5.26
C GLN A 10 46.86 10.04 -4.61
N MET A 11 46.74 11.36 -4.40
CA MET A 11 45.52 11.98 -3.90
C MET A 11 44.34 11.75 -4.86
N ARG A 12 44.53 11.97 -6.16
CA ARG A 12 43.50 11.74 -7.18
C ARG A 12 43.02 10.28 -7.17
N ALA A 13 43.94 9.32 -7.14
CA ALA A 13 43.60 7.90 -7.09
C ALA A 13 42.79 7.55 -5.82
N LYS A 14 43.18 8.08 -4.65
CA LYS A 14 42.44 7.85 -3.39
C LYS A 14 41.06 8.50 -3.40
N ILE A 15 40.93 9.72 -3.93
CA ILE A 15 39.65 10.41 -4.07
C ILE A 15 38.72 9.62 -4.99
N SER A 16 39.21 9.17 -6.15
CA SER A 16 38.45 8.33 -7.08
C SER A 16 38.00 7.02 -6.42
N LEU A 17 38.88 6.38 -5.64
CA LEU A 17 38.53 5.17 -4.89
C LEU A 17 37.44 5.44 -3.85
N LEU A 18 37.54 6.53 -3.09
CA LEU A 18 36.56 6.90 -2.08
C LEU A 18 35.19 7.14 -2.72
N PHE A 19 35.13 7.90 -3.81
CA PHE A 19 33.88 8.12 -4.55
C PHE A 19 33.28 6.83 -5.09
N TYR A 20 34.10 5.92 -5.63
CA TYR A 20 33.64 4.63 -6.11
C TYR A 20 33.05 3.78 -4.98
N LEU A 21 33.77 3.68 -3.85
CA LEU A 21 33.32 2.92 -2.68
C LEU A 21 32.01 3.47 -2.13
N THR A 22 31.91 4.78 -1.93
CA THR A 22 30.67 5.43 -1.45
C THR A 22 29.50 5.15 -2.37
N ARG A 23 29.66 5.38 -3.69
CA ARG A 23 28.59 5.12 -4.67
C ARG A 23 28.18 3.64 -4.69
N SER A 24 29.13 2.73 -4.57
CA SER A 24 28.85 1.28 -4.54
C SER A 24 28.06 0.88 -3.29
N MET A 25 28.39 1.44 -2.12
CA MET A 25 27.69 1.17 -0.86
C MET A 25 26.25 1.70 -0.88
N GLU A 26 26.03 2.89 -1.45
CA GLU A 26 24.69 3.46 -1.65
C GLU A 26 23.83 2.60 -2.58
N ALA A 27 24.39 2.15 -3.70
CA ALA A 27 23.68 1.29 -4.64
C ALA A 27 23.29 -0.05 -3.99
N ILE A 28 24.20 -0.66 -3.23
CA ILE A 28 23.96 -1.93 -2.53
C ILE A 28 22.90 -1.74 -1.44
N SER A 29 22.95 -0.66 -0.66
CA SER A 29 22.01 -0.43 0.44
C SER A 29 20.58 -0.25 -0.09
N LEU A 30 20.39 0.56 -1.12
CA LEU A 30 19.09 0.77 -1.77
C LEU A 30 18.59 -0.52 -2.43
N ALA A 31 19.45 -1.24 -3.15
CA ALA A 31 19.07 -2.52 -3.76
C ALA A 31 18.63 -3.54 -2.70
N THR A 32 19.33 -3.59 -1.57
CA THR A 32 18.99 -4.47 -0.44
C THR A 32 17.64 -4.10 0.17
N LEU A 33 17.39 -2.81 0.38
CA LEU A 33 16.11 -2.32 0.88
C LEU A 33 14.95 -2.65 -0.06
N LEU A 34 15.11 -2.38 -1.36
CA LEU A 34 14.09 -2.69 -2.37
C LEU A 34 13.81 -4.20 -2.44
N LEU A 35 14.85 -5.03 -2.39
CA LEU A 35 14.69 -6.48 -2.39
C LEU A 35 13.91 -6.94 -1.16
N ASN A 36 14.25 -6.42 0.02
CA ASN A 36 13.57 -6.76 1.26
C ASN A 36 12.10 -6.33 1.26
N THR A 37 11.79 -5.11 0.81
CA THR A 37 10.40 -4.64 0.74
C THR A 37 9.57 -5.46 -0.25
N VAL A 38 10.14 -5.85 -1.40
CA VAL A 38 9.47 -6.76 -2.35
C VAL A 38 9.21 -8.14 -1.74
N ARG A 39 10.17 -8.69 -0.99
CA ARG A 39 10.02 -9.98 -0.30
C ARG A 39 8.92 -9.93 0.75
N ILE A 40 8.93 -8.91 1.61
CA ILE A 40 7.90 -8.71 2.65
C ILE A 40 6.54 -8.58 1.99
N LYS A 41 6.41 -7.69 0.99
CA LYS A 41 5.15 -7.52 0.23
C LYS A 41 4.65 -8.87 -0.31
N LYS A 42 5.49 -9.66 -0.97
CA LYS A 42 5.09 -10.98 -1.49
C LYS A 42 4.63 -11.94 -0.38
N ALA A 43 5.33 -11.97 0.75
CA ALA A 43 4.97 -12.81 1.88
C ALA A 43 3.61 -12.42 2.47
N THR A 44 3.39 -11.13 2.71
CA THR A 44 2.11 -10.60 3.21
C THR A 44 0.96 -10.89 2.26
N TYR A 45 1.16 -10.75 0.94
CA TYR A 45 0.14 -11.13 -0.05
C TYR A 45 -0.24 -12.61 0.02
N LYS A 46 0.74 -13.49 0.25
CA LYS A 46 0.51 -14.92 0.38
C LYS A 46 -0.26 -15.25 1.66
N GLU A 47 0.08 -14.60 2.77
CA GLU A 47 -0.61 -14.76 4.04
C GLU A 47 -2.06 -14.25 3.99
N LEU A 48 -2.26 -13.05 3.42
CA LEU A 48 -3.59 -12.51 3.16
C LEU A 48 -4.46 -13.47 2.35
N GLY A 49 -3.89 -14.10 1.31
CA GLY A 49 -4.59 -15.09 0.51
C GLY A 49 -5.02 -16.32 1.32
N LYS A 50 -4.21 -16.78 2.28
CA LYS A 50 -4.57 -17.89 3.17
C LYS A 50 -5.72 -17.51 4.09
N LEU A 51 -5.65 -16.33 4.71
CA LEU A 51 -6.71 -15.82 5.59
C LEU A 51 -8.02 -15.62 4.82
N PHE A 52 -7.93 -15.10 3.59
CA PHE A 52 -9.10 -14.85 2.75
C PHE A 52 -9.88 -16.13 2.42
N VAL A 53 -9.21 -17.24 2.16
CA VAL A 53 -9.86 -18.54 1.87
C VAL A 53 -10.53 -19.15 3.11
N GLN A 54 -10.09 -18.77 4.31
CA GLN A 54 -10.69 -19.25 5.56
C GLN A 54 -11.97 -18.50 5.94
N HIS A 55 -12.29 -17.40 5.26
CA HIS A 55 -13.44 -16.57 5.58
C HIS A 55 -14.74 -17.17 5.02
N LEU A 56 -15.83 -17.12 5.79
CA LEU A 56 -17.14 -17.67 5.39
C LEU A 56 -17.65 -17.07 4.07
N ASP A 57 -17.42 -15.77 3.89
CA ASP A 57 -17.84 -15.02 2.70
C ASP A 57 -16.83 -15.03 1.54
N HIS A 58 -15.79 -15.87 1.61
CA HIS A 58 -14.77 -15.95 0.58
C HIS A 58 -15.38 -16.06 -0.83
N ASP A 59 -16.30 -17.01 -1.01
CA ASP A 59 -16.89 -17.33 -2.31
C ASP A 59 -17.69 -16.15 -2.89
N ILE A 60 -18.36 -15.38 -2.03
CA ILE A 60 -19.13 -14.20 -2.45
C ILE A 60 -18.18 -13.20 -3.12
N PHE A 61 -17.10 -12.82 -2.45
CA PHE A 61 -16.16 -11.81 -2.97
C PHE A 61 -15.23 -12.37 -4.04
N ALA A 62 -14.89 -13.66 -4.02
CA ALA A 62 -14.06 -14.31 -5.03
C ALA A 62 -14.80 -14.49 -6.37
N SER A 63 -16.14 -14.58 -6.34
CA SER A 63 -16.97 -14.72 -7.56
C SER A 63 -17.09 -13.44 -8.39
N LEU A 64 -16.70 -12.28 -7.85
CA LEU A 64 -16.87 -11.00 -8.54
C LEU A 64 -15.98 -10.93 -9.81
N PRO A 65 -16.51 -10.46 -10.94
CA PRO A 65 -15.71 -10.35 -12.16
C PRO A 65 -14.66 -9.26 -12.01
N GLY A 66 -13.41 -9.56 -12.42
CA GLY A 66 -12.33 -8.57 -12.46
C GLY A 66 -11.70 -8.22 -11.10
N VAL A 67 -12.14 -8.81 -9.98
CA VAL A 67 -11.48 -8.61 -8.69
C VAL A 67 -10.27 -9.54 -8.60
N GLY A 68 -9.08 -8.97 -8.70
CA GLY A 68 -7.84 -9.72 -8.53
C GLY A 68 -7.65 -10.22 -7.09
N LYS A 69 -6.55 -10.94 -6.87
CA LYS A 69 -6.17 -11.56 -5.57
C LYS A 69 -6.06 -10.61 -4.38
N LEU A 70 -5.95 -9.30 -4.63
CA LEU A 70 -5.91 -8.27 -3.59
C LEU A 70 -7.25 -7.57 -3.40
N LEU A 71 -7.98 -7.34 -4.50
CA LEU A 71 -9.22 -6.58 -4.46
C LEU A 71 -10.34 -7.37 -3.80
N ALA A 72 -10.42 -8.69 -4.01
CA ALA A 72 -11.45 -9.50 -3.35
C ALA A 72 -11.32 -9.49 -1.81
N PRO A 73 -10.15 -9.77 -1.20
CA PRO A 73 -9.98 -9.61 0.25
C PRO A 73 -10.20 -8.18 0.73
N ALA A 74 -9.76 -7.17 -0.03
CA ALA A 74 -9.93 -5.77 0.35
C ALA A 74 -11.40 -5.34 0.36
N LEU A 75 -12.22 -5.85 -0.57
CA LEU A 75 -13.66 -5.64 -0.58
C LEU A 75 -14.30 -6.31 0.63
N LEU A 76 -13.96 -7.57 0.90
CA LEU A 76 -14.46 -8.29 2.06
C LEU A 76 -14.20 -7.51 3.36
N VAL A 77 -12.97 -7.05 3.59
CA VAL A 77 -12.62 -6.23 4.77
C VAL A 77 -13.37 -4.89 4.79
N LYS A 78 -13.58 -4.26 3.63
CA LYS A 78 -14.28 -2.97 3.53
C LYS A 78 -15.75 -3.07 3.87
N PHE A 79 -16.42 -4.15 3.48
CA PHE A 79 -17.80 -4.41 3.89
C PHE A 79 -17.82 -4.86 5.36
N GLY A 80 -16.85 -5.69 5.75
CA GLY A 80 -16.69 -6.23 7.09
C GLY A 80 -17.63 -7.40 7.35
N ASP A 81 -17.45 -8.00 8.53
CA ASP A 81 -18.25 -9.15 8.99
C ASP A 81 -19.62 -8.69 9.54
N ASP A 82 -19.72 -7.42 9.94
CA ASP A 82 -20.94 -6.79 10.41
C ASP A 82 -21.86 -6.42 9.23
N ARG A 83 -22.84 -7.29 9.01
CA ARG A 83 -23.86 -7.15 7.94
C ARG A 83 -24.80 -5.97 8.16
N ASP A 84 -24.98 -5.53 9.41
CA ASP A 84 -25.89 -4.45 9.75
C ASP A 84 -25.26 -3.08 9.54
N ARG A 85 -23.93 -3.03 9.28
CA ARG A 85 -23.19 -1.80 8.98
C ARG A 85 -23.74 -1.04 7.77
N PHE A 86 -24.28 -1.75 6.79
CA PHE A 86 -24.88 -1.15 5.58
C PHE A 86 -26.28 -1.73 5.33
N PRO A 87 -27.31 -1.26 6.06
CA PRO A 87 -28.65 -1.85 5.97
C PRO A 87 -29.34 -1.58 4.63
N VAL A 88 -28.90 -0.56 3.89
CA VAL A 88 -29.42 -0.21 2.56
C VAL A 88 -28.27 -0.01 1.56
N PRO A 89 -28.41 -0.46 0.29
CA PRO A 89 -27.37 -0.29 -0.73
C PRO A 89 -26.96 1.17 -0.97
N ALA A 90 -27.88 2.12 -0.78
CA ALA A 90 -27.62 3.55 -0.89
C ALA A 90 -26.53 4.04 0.09
N SER A 91 -26.40 3.42 1.26
CA SER A 91 -25.36 3.74 2.24
C SER A 91 -23.97 3.38 1.70
N VAL A 92 -23.85 2.24 1.01
CA VAL A 92 -22.61 1.81 0.34
C VAL A 92 -22.27 2.76 -0.82
N GLN A 93 -23.26 3.12 -1.64
CA GLN A 93 -23.06 4.06 -2.76
C GLN A 93 -22.64 5.45 -2.27
N THR A 94 -23.20 5.91 -1.16
CA THR A 94 -22.83 7.19 -0.55
C THR A 94 -21.39 7.15 -0.04
N LEU A 95 -20.99 6.08 0.66
CA LEU A 95 -19.61 5.87 1.10
C LEU A 95 -18.63 5.79 -0.10
N ALA A 96 -19.05 5.12 -1.18
CA ALA A 96 -18.28 5.00 -2.41
C ALA A 96 -18.27 6.28 -3.27
N GLY A 97 -19.08 7.29 -2.93
CA GLY A 97 -19.25 8.50 -3.72
C GLY A 97 -19.95 8.27 -5.08
N THR A 98 -20.65 7.15 -5.24
CA THR A 98 -21.39 6.77 -6.45
C THR A 98 -22.90 6.96 -6.33
N CYS A 99 -23.37 7.52 -5.21
CA CYS A 99 -24.77 7.82 -5.00
C CYS A 99 -25.26 8.86 -6.04
N PRO A 100 -26.38 8.63 -6.75
CA PRO A 100 -26.90 9.59 -7.71
C PRO A 100 -27.22 10.93 -7.03
N VAL A 101 -26.76 12.03 -7.60
CA VAL A 101 -27.05 13.38 -7.10
C VAL A 101 -28.51 13.70 -7.39
N THR A 102 -29.38 13.56 -6.39
CA THR A 102 -30.78 14.01 -6.49
C THR A 102 -30.95 15.40 -5.92
N SER A 103 -31.70 16.28 -6.59
CA SER A 103 -31.88 17.71 -6.25
C SER A 103 -32.53 17.98 -4.87
N ASN A 104 -33.05 16.94 -4.19
CA ASN A 104 -33.75 17.06 -2.90
C ASN A 104 -32.96 16.55 -1.68
N SER A 105 -31.70 16.14 -1.83
CA SER A 105 -31.00 15.47 -0.72
C SER A 105 -30.01 16.39 0.00
N ARG A 106 -30.23 16.57 1.31
CA ARG A 106 -29.34 17.19 2.31
C ARG A 106 -28.04 16.39 2.55
N PHE A 107 -27.67 15.52 1.61
CA PHE A 107 -26.56 14.55 1.70
C PHE A 107 -25.20 15.11 1.29
N VAL A 108 -25.11 16.42 1.00
CA VAL A 108 -23.87 17.10 0.61
C VAL A 108 -22.86 17.17 1.77
N ALA A 109 -23.30 16.98 3.02
CA ALA A 109 -22.42 17.03 4.20
C ALA A 109 -21.58 15.75 4.44
N ALA A 110 -21.87 14.62 3.76
CA ALA A 110 -21.22 13.34 4.04
C ALA A 110 -19.89 13.11 3.27
N ILE A 111 -19.52 14.00 2.34
CA ILE A 111 -18.34 13.82 1.48
C ILE A 111 -17.02 14.16 2.23
N SER A 112 -17.08 14.86 3.37
CA SER A 112 -15.87 15.24 4.14
C SER A 112 -15.39 14.18 5.14
N GLN A 113 -16.23 13.20 5.52
CA GLN A 113 -15.89 12.21 6.56
C GLN A 113 -15.14 10.97 6.02
N SER A 114 -15.06 10.79 4.70
CA SER A 114 -14.44 9.60 4.07
C SER A 114 -12.93 9.46 4.28
N ARG A 115 -12.23 10.54 4.69
CA ARG A 115 -10.80 10.45 5.03
C ARG A 115 -10.56 9.89 6.43
N ARG A 116 -11.54 9.95 7.34
CA ARG A 116 -11.38 9.56 8.76
C ARG A 116 -11.65 8.07 9.01
N VAL A 117 -12.52 7.44 8.20
CA VAL A 117 -12.85 6.01 8.30
C VAL A 117 -11.71 5.12 7.80
N LEU A 118 -10.89 5.61 6.85
CA LEU A 118 -9.71 4.88 6.37
C LEU A 118 -8.64 4.68 7.46
N TYR A 119 -8.52 5.60 8.42
CA TYR A 119 -7.57 5.47 9.54
C TYR A 119 -8.07 4.50 10.62
N ALA A 120 -9.38 4.44 10.87
CA ALA A 120 -9.97 3.60 11.92
C ALA A 120 -9.88 2.08 11.63
N VAL A 121 -9.72 1.68 10.35
CA VAL A 121 -9.54 0.26 9.97
C VAL A 121 -8.08 -0.21 10.13
N VAL A 122 -7.11 0.72 10.18
CA VAL A 122 -5.68 0.38 10.33
C VAL A 122 -5.27 0.25 11.80
N SER A 123 -6.00 0.87 12.71
CA SER A 123 -5.79 0.75 14.16
C SER A 123 -6.68 -0.36 14.72
N GLY A 124 -6.21 -1.60 14.69
CA GLY A 124 -6.76 -2.65 15.56
C GLY A 124 -6.64 -2.25 17.04
N PRO A 125 -7.40 -2.88 17.95
CA PRO A 125 -7.23 -2.64 19.37
C PRO A 125 -5.82 -3.09 19.80
N GLU A 126 -5.00 -2.17 20.29
CA GLU A 126 -3.81 -2.48 21.09
C GLU A 126 -4.24 -3.28 22.34
N PRO A 127 -3.37 -4.15 22.89
CA PRO A 127 -3.72 -5.13 23.93
C PRO A 127 -4.22 -4.53 25.25
#